data_AF-A0A7Y9L9A4-F1
#
_entry.id   AF-A0A7Y9L9A4-F1
#
_cell.length_a   1.000
_cell.length_b   1.000
_cell.length_c   1.000
_cell.angle_alpha   90.00
_cell.angle_beta   90.00
_cell.angle_gamma   90.00
#
_symmetry.space_group_name_H-M   'P 1'
#
loop_
_entity.id
_entity.type
_entity.pdbx_description
1 polymer ?
#
loop_
_entity_poly.entity_id
_entity_poly.type
_entity_poly.pdbx_seq_one_letter_code
_entity_poly.pdbx_strand_id
1 'polypeptide(L)'
;MVLTEIGTLLVLLAIFVQDIRSRSVYWILFPLLLVLFIVSDLVRHEPIVGLWLPISLNLGFLALQLIIITCYFSLKEKRWVNVSINLLGWGDILFLVSISFYLSFANFLFFHVVSFVLTLTSWLIWQLFADKKSERIPLAGIQSLILAVFLSGDWWLYHVDATNDAWLLNLLIK
;
A
#
# COMPACT_ATOMS: atom_id res chain seq x y z
N MET A 1 -11.50 -18.35 3.50
CA MET A 1 -10.31 -17.86 4.20
C MET A 1 -9.05 -18.20 3.42
N VAL A 2 -8.53 -19.44 3.46
CA VAL A 2 -7.23 -19.78 2.83
C VAL A 2 -7.15 -19.48 1.32
N LEU A 3 -8.23 -19.69 0.57
CA LEU A 3 -8.24 -19.41 -0.87
C LEU A 3 -8.08 -17.92 -1.20
N THR A 4 -8.75 -17.03 -0.45
CA THR A 4 -8.69 -15.57 -0.68
C THR A 4 -7.35 -15.01 -0.23
N GLU A 5 -6.78 -15.57 0.83
CA GLU A 5 -5.45 -15.26 1.34
C GLU A 5 -4.37 -15.57 0.29
N ILE A 6 -4.32 -16.82 -0.20
CA ILE A 6 -3.38 -17.24 -1.23
C ILE A 6 -3.59 -16.41 -2.51
N GLY A 7 -4.84 -16.18 -2.92
CA GLY A 7 -5.16 -15.34 -4.08
C GLY A 7 -4.60 -13.93 -3.95
N THR A 8 -4.75 -13.30 -2.78
CA THR A 8 -4.22 -11.95 -2.50
C THR A 8 -2.69 -11.94 -2.60
N LEU A 9 -2.01 -12.92 -2.00
CA LEU A 9 -0.54 -13.00 -2.05
C LEU A 9 -0.02 -13.19 -3.47
N LEU A 10 -0.71 -14.01 -4.28
CA LEU A 10 -0.35 -14.19 -5.69
C LEU A 10 -0.51 -12.88 -6.49
N VAL A 11 -1.58 -12.11 -6.24
CA VAL A 11 -1.77 -10.81 -6.89
C VAL A 11 -0.70 -9.81 -6.44
N LEU A 12 -0.37 -9.75 -5.15
CA LEU A 12 0.70 -8.89 -4.64
C LEU A 12 2.06 -9.25 -5.24
N LEU A 13 2.38 -10.54 -5.32
CA LEU A 13 3.60 -11.01 -5.98
C LEU A 13 3.61 -10.68 -7.48
N ALA A 14 2.46 -10.78 -8.16
CA ALA A 14 2.35 -10.39 -9.56
C ALA A 14 2.60 -8.88 -9.75
N ILE A 15 2.06 -8.03 -8.86
CA ILE A 15 2.33 -6.58 -8.86
C ILE A 15 3.82 -6.32 -8.66
N PHE A 16 4.46 -6.97 -7.67
CA PHE A 16 5.89 -6.86 -7.42
C PHE A 16 6.74 -7.21 -8.65
N VAL A 17 6.48 -8.38 -9.25
CA VAL A 17 7.25 -8.85 -10.42
C VAL A 17 7.04 -7.94 -11.63
N GLN A 18 5.81 -7.48 -11.89
CA GLN A 18 5.50 -6.60 -13.01
C GLN A 18 6.11 -5.21 -12.84
N ASP A 19 6.02 -4.64 -11.64
CA ASP A 19 6.55 -3.31 -11.37
C ASP A 19 8.08 -3.27 -11.45
N ILE A 20 8.77 -4.30 -10.95
CA ILE A 20 10.23 -4.41 -11.07
C ILE A 20 10.67 -4.64 -12.52
N ARG A 21 9.99 -5.54 -13.26
CA ARG A 21 10.43 -5.94 -14.61
C ARG A 21 10.07 -4.91 -15.67
N SER A 22 8.85 -4.41 -15.64
CA SER A 22 8.26 -3.62 -16.73
C SER A 22 7.93 -2.18 -16.32
N ARG A 23 8.12 -1.80 -15.04
CA ARG A 23 7.75 -0.48 -14.47
C ARG A 23 6.32 -0.06 -14.80
N SER A 24 5.48 -1.06 -15.03
CA SER A 24 4.10 -0.92 -15.44
C SER A 24 3.39 -2.17 -14.97
N VAL A 25 2.26 -1.95 -14.30
CA VAL A 25 1.43 -3.00 -13.74
C VAL A 25 0.10 -2.94 -14.47
N TYR A 26 -0.46 -4.11 -14.82
CA TYR A 26 -1.78 -4.13 -15.42
C TYR A 26 -2.81 -3.57 -14.43
N TRP A 27 -3.53 -2.54 -14.86
CA TRP A 27 -4.49 -1.84 -14.01
C TRP A 27 -5.56 -2.78 -13.42
N ILE A 28 -5.90 -3.87 -14.10
CA ILE A 28 -6.87 -4.90 -13.67
C ILE A 28 -6.46 -5.57 -12.35
N LEU A 29 -5.16 -5.63 -12.03
CA LEU A 29 -4.69 -6.23 -10.79
C LEU A 29 -5.15 -5.44 -9.55
N PHE A 30 -5.37 -4.13 -9.66
CA PHE A 30 -5.81 -3.31 -8.52
C PHE A 30 -7.30 -3.52 -8.17
N PRO A 31 -8.27 -3.45 -9.12
CA PRO A 31 -9.64 -3.86 -8.85
C PRO A 31 -9.75 -5.30 -8.36
N LEU A 32 -8.94 -6.22 -8.92
CA LEU A 32 -8.90 -7.60 -8.45
C LEU A 32 -8.42 -7.69 -6.99
N LEU A 33 -7.36 -6.97 -6.63
CA LEU A 33 -6.85 -6.89 -5.26
C LEU A 33 -7.90 -6.31 -4.31
N LEU A 34 -8.59 -5.24 -4.70
CA LEU A 34 -9.66 -4.62 -3.93
C LEU A 34 -10.81 -5.60 -3.68
N VAL A 35 -11.26 -6.32 -4.71
CA VAL A 35 -12.31 -7.36 -4.55
C VAL A 35 -11.85 -8.45 -3.58
N LEU A 36 -10.60 -8.91 -3.70
CA LEU A 36 -10.05 -9.91 -2.78
C LEU A 36 -9.99 -9.41 -1.34
N PHE A 37 -9.66 -8.14 -1.12
CA PHE A 37 -9.68 -7.53 0.22
C PHE A 37 -11.09 -7.42 0.81
N ILE A 38 -12.05 -6.92 0.03
CA ILE A 38 -13.45 -6.84 0.49
C ILE A 38 -13.99 -8.23 0.81
N VAL A 39 -13.77 -9.22 -0.06
CA VAL A 39 -14.23 -10.59 0.19
C VAL A 39 -13.54 -11.21 1.40
N SER A 40 -12.24 -10.95 1.59
CA SER A 40 -11.50 -11.47 2.75
C SER A 40 -12.01 -10.88 4.07
N ASP A 41 -12.36 -9.60 4.06
CA ASP A 41 -12.91 -8.91 5.22
C ASP A 41 -14.34 -9.39 5.57
N LEU A 42 -15.22 -9.50 4.55
CA LEU A 42 -16.56 -10.05 4.70
C LEU A 42 -16.59 -11.48 5.25
N VAL A 43 -15.58 -12.29 4.94
CA VAL A 43 -15.45 -13.66 5.44
C VAL A 43 -14.92 -13.70 6.88
N ARG A 44 -14.25 -12.63 7.34
CA ARG A 44 -13.63 -12.53 8.67
C ARG A 44 -14.51 -11.82 9.70
N HIS A 45 -15.30 -10.82 9.28
CA HIS A 45 -16.06 -9.94 10.18
C HIS A 45 -17.54 -9.85 9.78
N GLU A 46 -18.43 -9.74 10.77
CA GLU A 46 -19.89 -9.94 10.61
C GLU A 46 -20.75 -8.66 10.78
N PRO A 47 -20.20 -7.43 10.69
CA PRO A 47 -20.98 -6.41 9.97
C PRO A 47 -20.19 -5.39 9.14
N ILE A 48 -20.61 -5.22 7.88
CA ILE A 48 -20.19 -4.19 6.90
C ILE A 48 -20.29 -2.76 7.45
N VAL A 49 -21.16 -2.53 8.43
CA VAL A 49 -21.48 -1.20 8.97
C VAL A 49 -20.25 -0.54 9.62
N GLY A 50 -19.31 -1.33 10.16
CA GLY A 50 -18.09 -0.82 10.80
C GLY A 50 -16.96 -0.42 9.83
N LEU A 51 -17.05 -0.82 8.55
CA LEU A 51 -15.96 -0.60 7.58
C LEU A 51 -15.87 0.82 7.03
N TRP A 52 -16.99 1.53 6.94
CA TRP A 52 -17.01 2.81 6.21
C TRP A 52 -16.17 3.90 6.88
N LEU A 53 -16.10 3.91 8.21
CA LEU A 53 -15.31 4.89 8.95
C LEU A 53 -13.80 4.74 8.70
N PRO A 54 -13.16 3.58 8.93
CA PRO A 54 -11.73 3.41 8.66
C PRO A 54 -11.38 3.62 7.19
N ILE A 55 -12.22 3.13 6.25
CA ILE A 55 -12.02 3.36 4.81
C ILE A 55 -12.02 4.85 4.49
N SER A 56 -13.00 5.60 5.01
CA SER A 56 -13.12 7.05 4.76
C SER A 56 -11.93 7.82 5.35
N LEU A 57 -11.45 7.43 6.53
CA LEU A 57 -10.26 8.03 7.16
C LEU A 57 -8.99 7.74 6.35
N ASN A 58 -8.80 6.50 5.89
CA ASN A 58 -7.66 6.11 5.06
C ASN A 58 -7.65 6.87 3.72
N LEU A 59 -8.78 6.88 3.01
CA LEU A 59 -8.93 7.60 1.74
C LEU A 59 -8.79 9.11 1.93
N GLY A 60 -9.36 9.67 2.99
CA GLY A 60 -9.23 11.09 3.34
C GLY A 60 -7.79 11.47 3.63
N PHE A 61 -7.06 10.64 4.39
CA PHE A 61 -5.63 10.83 4.64
C PHE A 61 -4.81 10.74 3.34
N LEU A 62 -5.06 9.74 2.50
CA LEU A 62 -4.38 9.59 1.21
C LEU A 62 -4.65 10.79 0.30
N ALA A 63 -5.90 11.24 0.20
CA ALA A 63 -6.27 12.43 -0.57
C ALA A 63 -5.57 13.69 -0.04
N LEU A 64 -5.58 13.90 1.27
CA LEU A 64 -4.88 15.01 1.91
C LEU A 64 -3.38 14.98 1.60
N GLN A 65 -2.74 13.82 1.71
CA GLN A 65 -1.33 13.66 1.38
C GLN A 65 -1.03 14.00 -0.09
N LEU A 66 -1.83 13.49 -1.03
CA LEU A 66 -1.68 13.79 -2.45
C LEU A 66 -1.86 15.30 -2.72
N ILE A 67 -2.83 15.94 -2.06
CA ILE A 67 -3.04 17.40 -2.15
C ILE A 67 -1.83 18.16 -1.62
N ILE A 68 -1.28 17.79 -0.45
CA ILE A 68 -0.12 18.46 0.15
C ILE A 68 1.10 18.35 -0.79
N ILE A 69 1.39 17.17 -1.31
CA ILE A 69 2.52 16.95 -2.23
C ILE A 69 2.29 17.74 -3.53
N THR A 70 1.07 17.71 -4.06
CA THR A 70 0.70 18.46 -5.28
C THR A 70 0.86 19.96 -5.09
N CYS A 71 0.36 20.50 -3.98
CA CYS A 71 0.50 21.91 -3.64
C CYS A 71 1.99 22.29 -3.46
N TYR A 72 2.75 21.47 -2.74
CA TYR A 72 4.18 21.70 -2.52
C TYR A 72 4.96 21.79 -3.83
N PHE A 73 4.80 20.82 -4.72
CA PHE A 73 5.48 20.84 -6.02
C PHE A 73 4.94 21.95 -6.94
N SER A 74 3.64 22.23 -6.89
CA SER A 74 3.05 23.30 -7.68
C SER A 74 3.58 24.68 -7.28
N LEU A 75 3.78 24.90 -5.97
CA LEU A 75 4.38 26.13 -5.45
C LEU A 75 5.88 26.21 -5.80
N LYS A 76 6.61 25.10 -5.68
CA LYS A 76 8.04 25.02 -5.98
C LYS A 76 8.35 25.26 -7.46
N GLU A 77 7.57 24.63 -8.34
CA GLU A 77 7.75 24.67 -9.80
C GLU A 77 7.02 25.86 -10.46
N LYS A 78 6.24 26.63 -9.69
CA LYS A 78 5.40 27.76 -10.15
C LYS A 78 4.43 27.41 -11.29
N ARG A 79 4.09 26.13 -11.44
CA ARG A 79 3.16 25.59 -12.42
C ARG A 79 2.31 24.53 -11.74
N TRP A 80 1.09 24.33 -12.21
CA TRP A 80 0.26 23.23 -11.73
C TRP A 80 0.90 21.90 -12.13
N VAL A 81 1.57 21.23 -11.18
CA VAL A 81 2.19 19.93 -11.39
C VAL A 81 1.23 18.86 -10.93
N ASN A 82 0.75 18.04 -11.86
CA ASN A 82 0.02 16.83 -11.48
C ASN A 82 1.02 15.77 -11.00
N VAL A 83 1.05 15.52 -9.69
CA VAL A 83 1.96 14.58 -9.03
C VAL A 83 1.70 13.14 -9.47
N SER A 84 0.45 12.79 -9.79
CA SER A 84 0.07 11.46 -10.27
C SER A 84 0.73 11.08 -11.60
N ILE A 85 1.04 12.07 -12.45
CA ILE A 85 1.65 11.84 -13.76
C ILE A 85 3.18 11.97 -13.68
N ASN A 86 3.67 12.91 -12.86
CA ASN A 86 5.08 13.28 -12.88
C ASN A 86 5.95 12.59 -11.81
N LEU A 87 5.35 12.09 -10.71
CA LEU A 87 6.10 11.60 -9.55
C LEU A 87 5.69 10.18 -9.13
N LEU A 88 4.41 9.94 -8.85
CA LEU A 88 3.92 8.68 -8.25
C LEU A 88 3.34 7.68 -9.26
N GLY A 89 2.95 8.11 -10.47
CA GLY A 89 2.28 7.18 -11.39
C GLY A 89 0.92 6.68 -10.88
N TRP A 90 0.12 6.14 -11.78
CA TRP A 90 -1.23 5.65 -11.42
C TRP A 90 -1.20 4.33 -10.64
N GLY A 91 -0.18 3.49 -10.85
CA GLY A 91 -0.05 2.21 -10.15
C GLY A 91 0.11 2.37 -8.64
N ASP A 92 0.99 3.27 -8.20
CA ASP A 92 1.22 3.54 -6.78
C ASP A 92 -0.05 4.06 -6.09
N ILE A 93 -0.77 4.98 -6.73
CA ILE A 93 -2.02 5.53 -6.20
C ILE A 93 -3.09 4.44 -6.11
N LEU A 94 -3.27 3.64 -7.16
CA LEU A 94 -4.26 2.57 -7.17
C LEU A 94 -3.93 1.48 -6.14
N PHE A 95 -2.64 1.20 -5.92
CA PHE A 95 -2.21 0.31 -4.85
C PHE A 95 -2.59 0.85 -3.47
N LEU A 96 -2.23 2.11 -3.17
CA LEU A 96 -2.55 2.76 -1.90
C LEU A 96 -4.06 2.88 -1.66
N VAL A 97 -4.83 3.14 -2.72
CA VAL A 97 -6.30 3.10 -2.67
C VAL A 97 -6.77 1.68 -2.37
N SER A 98 -6.22 0.64 -3.00
CA SER A 98 -6.67 -0.75 -2.77
C SER A 98 -6.46 -1.18 -1.32
N ILE A 99 -5.30 -0.87 -0.72
CA ILE A 99 -5.00 -1.26 0.66
C ILE A 99 -5.83 -0.47 1.70
N SER A 100 -6.32 0.73 1.34
CA SER A 100 -7.19 1.53 2.22
C SER A 100 -8.54 0.86 2.51
N PHE A 101 -8.97 -0.08 1.66
CA PHE A 101 -10.19 -0.87 1.87
C PHE A 101 -10.01 -2.06 2.81
N TYR A 102 -8.76 -2.35 3.22
CA TYR A 102 -8.45 -3.53 4.03
C TYR A 102 -7.90 -3.17 5.41
N LEU A 103 -6.93 -2.25 5.46
CA LEU A 103 -6.25 -1.93 6.72
C LEU A 103 -7.09 -0.99 7.58
N SER A 104 -7.05 -1.17 8.90
CA SER A 104 -7.53 -0.16 9.84
C SER A 104 -6.68 1.12 9.77
N PHE A 105 -7.17 2.22 10.34
CA PHE A 105 -6.52 3.53 10.17
C PHE A 105 -5.10 3.58 10.74
N ALA A 106 -4.87 3.04 11.95
CA ALA A 106 -3.53 3.06 12.53
C ALA A 106 -2.59 2.10 11.78
N ASN A 107 -3.08 0.92 11.38
CA ASN A 107 -2.30 -0.03 10.59
C ASN A 107 -1.95 0.52 9.20
N PHE A 108 -2.90 1.22 8.54
CA PHE A 108 -2.65 1.91 7.28
C PHE A 108 -1.56 2.97 7.46
N LEU A 109 -1.67 3.84 8.46
CA LEU A 109 -0.67 4.89 8.70
C LEU A 109 0.72 4.30 9.00
N PHE A 110 0.76 3.29 9.88
CA PHE A 110 2.00 2.59 10.22
C PHE A 110 2.64 1.93 9.00
N PHE A 111 1.86 1.12 8.27
CA PHE A 111 2.31 0.48 7.05
C PHE A 111 2.80 1.51 6.03
N HIS A 112 2.07 2.61 5.85
CA HIS A 112 2.41 3.64 4.88
C HIS A 112 3.76 4.31 5.16
N VAL A 113 3.99 4.73 6.40
CA VAL A 113 5.27 5.33 6.81
C VAL A 113 6.41 4.33 6.73
N VAL A 114 6.24 3.14 7.30
CA VAL A 114 7.27 2.10 7.32
C VAL A 114 7.62 1.64 5.91
N SER A 115 6.61 1.42 5.06
CA SER A 115 6.81 0.97 3.69
C SER A 115 7.54 2.01 2.84
N PHE A 116 7.30 3.31 3.03
CA PHE A 116 8.08 4.34 2.36
C PHE A 116 9.54 4.32 2.77
N VAL A 117 9.82 4.24 4.07
CA VAL A 117 11.20 4.19 4.58
C VAL A 117 11.92 2.93 4.06
N LEU A 118 11.27 1.77 4.13
CA LEU A 118 11.83 0.51 3.63
C LEU A 118 12.03 0.53 2.11
N THR A 119 11.10 1.12 1.36
CA THR A 119 11.22 1.23 -0.10
C THR A 119 12.36 2.15 -0.49
N LEU A 120 12.48 3.31 0.15
CA LEU A 120 13.56 4.26 -0.11
C LEU A 120 14.93 3.66 0.24
N THR A 121 15.04 3.03 1.41
CA THR A 121 16.30 2.42 1.87
C THR A 121 16.71 1.22 1.01
N SER A 122 15.79 0.31 0.70
CA SER A 122 16.07 -0.84 -0.18
C SER A 122 16.46 -0.38 -1.59
N TRP A 123 15.78 0.64 -2.14
CA TRP A 123 16.14 1.20 -3.44
C TRP A 123 17.50 1.88 -3.42
N LEU A 124 17.82 2.66 -2.38
CA LEU A 124 19.13 3.30 -2.23
C LEU A 124 20.25 2.26 -2.14
N ILE A 125 20.07 1.22 -1.32
CA ILE A 125 21.02 0.11 -1.20
C ILE A 125 21.22 -0.55 -2.56
N TRP A 126 20.14 -0.87 -3.27
CA TRP A 126 20.23 -1.48 -4.60
C TRP A 126 20.99 -0.58 -5.58
N GLN A 127 20.76 0.73 -5.55
CA GLN A 127 21.44 1.68 -6.43
C GLN A 127 22.95 1.80 -6.14
N LEU A 128 23.41 1.48 -4.92
CA LEU A 128 24.84 1.40 -4.60
C LEU A 128 25.54 0.21 -5.26
N PHE A 129 24.81 -0.89 -5.50
CA PHE A 129 25.35 -2.11 -6.11
C PHE A 129 25.00 -2.28 -7.59
N ALA A 130 24.07 -1.48 -8.13
CA ALA A 130 23.63 -1.60 -9.50
C ALA A 130 24.57 -0.88 -10.47
N ASP A 131 25.09 -1.60 -11.47
CA ASP A 131 25.92 -1.04 -12.55
C ASP A 131 25.19 0.04 -13.38
N LYS A 132 23.86 0.02 -13.39
CA LYS A 132 23.00 1.00 -14.07
C LYS A 132 22.08 1.68 -13.08
N LYS A 133 22.23 2.99 -12.93
CA LYS A 133 21.35 3.81 -12.10
C LYS A 133 19.97 3.92 -12.74
N SER A 134 18.95 3.41 -12.05
CA SER A 134 17.55 3.66 -12.40
C SER A 134 17.15 5.07 -11.98
N GLU A 135 16.47 5.83 -12.85
CA GLU A 135 15.91 7.15 -12.49
C GLU A 135 14.57 7.08 -11.74
N ARG A 136 13.85 5.94 -11.78
CA ARG A 136 12.54 5.79 -11.13
C ARG A 136 12.56 4.68 -10.09
N ILE A 137 11.86 4.94 -8.98
CA ILE A 137 11.70 4.03 -7.85
C ILE A 137 10.46 3.17 -8.12
N PRO A 138 10.56 1.82 -8.14
CA PRO A 138 9.42 0.92 -8.25
C PRO A 138 8.71 0.81 -6.90
N LEU A 139 7.91 1.83 -6.58
CA LEU A 139 7.30 1.99 -5.26
C LEU A 139 6.21 0.95 -5.01
N ALA A 140 5.17 0.88 -5.86
CA ALA A 140 4.10 -0.11 -5.74
C ALA A 140 4.63 -1.54 -5.66
N GLY A 141 5.68 -1.86 -6.42
CA GLY A 141 6.31 -3.16 -6.38
C GLY A 141 6.81 -3.49 -4.98
N ILE A 142 7.76 -2.71 -4.47
CA ILE A 142 8.37 -2.98 -3.16
C ILE A 142 7.31 -2.92 -2.04
N GLN A 143 6.38 -1.95 -2.09
CA GLN A 143 5.29 -1.86 -1.12
C GLN A 143 4.37 -3.09 -1.17
N SER A 144 4.07 -3.64 -2.35
CA SER A 144 3.26 -4.87 -2.48
C SER A 144 3.93 -6.09 -1.86
N LEU A 145 5.27 -6.20 -1.96
CA LEU A 145 6.02 -7.25 -1.30
C LEU A 145 6.01 -7.07 0.23
N ILE A 146 6.24 -5.85 0.71
CA ILE A 146 6.18 -5.55 2.16
C ILE A 146 4.79 -5.90 2.69
N LEU A 147 3.73 -5.56 1.96
CA LEU A 147 2.36 -5.89 2.33
C LEU A 147 2.13 -7.40 2.34
N ALA A 148 2.63 -8.12 1.34
CA ALA A 148 2.50 -9.58 1.30
C ALA A 148 3.15 -10.24 2.53
N VAL A 149 4.31 -9.76 2.96
CA VAL A 149 4.98 -10.22 4.19
C VAL A 149 4.16 -9.85 5.44
N PHE A 150 3.67 -8.63 5.52
CA PHE A 150 2.84 -8.17 6.64
C PHE A 150 1.57 -9.00 6.80
N LEU A 151 0.84 -9.24 5.71
CA LEU A 151 -0.39 -10.05 5.69
C LEU A 151 -0.12 -11.54 5.95
N SER A 152 0.99 -12.08 5.43
CA SER A 152 1.39 -13.46 5.77
C SER A 152 1.66 -13.60 7.27
N GLY A 153 2.20 -12.55 7.90
CA GLY A 153 2.40 -12.47 9.34
C GLY A 153 1.09 -12.50 10.13
N ASP A 154 0.14 -11.64 9.75
CA ASP A 154 -1.23 -11.58 10.31
C ASP A 154 -1.94 -12.95 10.20
N TRP A 155 -1.83 -13.62 9.06
CA TRP A 155 -2.63 -14.82 8.77
C TRP A 155 -2.06 -16.11 9.36
N TRP A 156 -0.74 -16.25 9.38
CA TRP A 156 -0.11 -17.54 9.67
C TRP A 156 0.83 -17.55 10.88
N LEU A 157 1.37 -16.40 11.29
CA LEU A 157 2.41 -16.37 12.31
C LEU A 157 1.91 -15.88 13.68
N TYR A 158 1.13 -14.78 13.83
CA TYR A 158 0.59 -14.34 15.15
C TYR A 158 -0.49 -13.22 15.02
N HIS A 159 -1.29 -12.97 16.09
CA HIS A 159 -2.46 -12.06 16.25
C HIS A 159 -2.23 -10.55 15.94
N VAL A 160 -1.58 -10.22 14.82
CA VAL A 160 -1.36 -8.85 14.33
C VAL A 160 -2.56 -8.46 13.49
N ASP A 161 -3.75 -8.47 14.09
CA ASP A 161 -5.01 -8.25 13.37
C ASP A 161 -4.92 -6.98 12.53
N ALA A 162 -4.73 -7.14 11.21
CA ALA A 162 -4.48 -6.04 10.30
C ALA A 162 -5.70 -5.11 10.16
N THR A 163 -6.87 -5.61 10.57
CA THR A 163 -8.15 -4.90 10.55
C THR A 163 -8.47 -4.22 11.89
N ASN A 164 -7.63 -4.40 12.91
CA ASN A 164 -7.81 -3.84 14.24
C ASN A 164 -6.57 -3.07 14.72
N ASP A 165 -6.79 -1.93 15.35
CA ASP A 165 -5.71 -1.09 15.89
C ASP A 165 -5.22 -1.56 17.28
N ALA A 166 -5.92 -2.51 17.91
CA ALA A 166 -5.66 -2.92 19.30
C ALA A 166 -4.23 -3.42 19.54
N TRP A 167 -3.64 -4.19 18.62
CA TRP A 167 -2.28 -4.69 18.79
C TRP A 167 -1.25 -3.56 18.78
N LEU A 168 -1.46 -2.55 17.91
CA LEU A 168 -0.57 -1.42 17.73
C LEU A 168 -0.69 -0.43 18.90
N LEU A 169 -1.91 -0.19 19.37
CA LEU A 169 -2.16 0.62 20.57
C LEU A 169 -1.55 -0.01 21.82
N ASN A 170 -1.66 -1.34 21.98
CA ASN A 170 -1.03 -2.06 23.09
C ASN A 170 0.50 -2.00 23.05
N LEU A 171 1.10 -1.88 21.86
CA LEU A 171 2.54 -1.70 21.70
C LEU A 171 2.98 -0.27 22.08
N LEU A 172 2.19 0.75 21.75
CA LEU A 172 2.52 2.16 21.99
C LEU A 172 2.28 2.63 23.43
N ILE A 173 1.31 2.02 24.13
CA ILE A 173 0.94 2.39 25.51
C ILE A 173 1.79 1.66 26.56
N LYS A 174 2.55 0.63 26.14
CA LYS A 174 3.54 -0.06 26.98
C LYS A 174 4.88 0.67 27.02
#